data_AF-A0A329R3I0-F1
#
_entry.id   AF-A0A329R3I0-F1
#
_cell.length_a   1.000
_cell.length_b   1.000
_cell.length_c   1.000
_cell.angle_alpha   90.00
_cell.angle_beta   90.00
_cell.angle_gamma   90.00
#
_symmetry.space_group_name_H-M   'P 1'
#
loop_
_entity.id
_entity.type
_entity.pdbx_description
1 polymer ?
#
loop_
_entity_poly.entity_id
_entity_poly.type
_entity_poly.pdbx_seq_one_letter_code
_entity_poly.pdbx_strand_id
1 'polypeptide(L)'
;MNQQEITLIGATIGASAALTAQIVSHWFTRRRENEKYIREIYQKLYAPIIMDIFAYFDIKTNYRRGHDIKDDVNEDEIKNKIIDNIGNNLMYANPRILNYYYSTKKNDYYEDFSDGLSHLSELNLFLVILDELTQHARKMKLFDSTFKKEIIKYKVLYLLWTASLNYYNNSNLAFQFMSHNFYFDKNYSKQKVYKRMNNLLYRTRFKDKLHRLFKRNTKRDSNYNPISKEEFIDLLNHVIKEIEYKNEIQRVIVALSV
;
A
#
# COMPACT_ATOMS: atom_id res chain seq x y z
N MET A 1 -38.10 -8.18 -57.62
CA MET A 1 -36.70 -7.95 -57.20
C MET A 1 -35.79 -8.52 -58.26
N ASN A 2 -34.98 -7.68 -58.88
CA ASN A 2 -34.00 -8.12 -59.87
C ASN A 2 -32.84 -8.84 -59.19
N GLN A 3 -32.24 -9.82 -59.86
CA GLN A 3 -31.15 -10.64 -59.34
C GLN A 3 -29.96 -9.79 -58.84
N GLN A 4 -29.73 -8.64 -59.49
CA GLN A 4 -28.74 -7.64 -59.11
C GLN A 4 -29.03 -6.95 -57.76
N GLU A 5 -30.30 -6.73 -57.41
CA GLU A 5 -30.68 -6.12 -56.12
C GLU A 5 -30.42 -7.08 -54.95
N ILE A 6 -30.66 -8.39 -55.16
CA ILE A 6 -30.38 -9.44 -54.17
C ILE A 6 -28.87 -9.53 -53.91
N THR A 7 -28.04 -9.48 -54.97
CA THR A 7 -26.58 -9.51 -54.85
C THR A 7 -26.05 -8.27 -54.13
N LEU A 8 -26.61 -7.08 -54.40
CA LEU A 8 -26.20 -5.83 -53.75
C LEU A 8 -26.54 -5.80 -52.25
N ILE A 9 -27.73 -6.30 -51.88
CA ILE A 9 -28.14 -6.45 -50.47
C ILE A 9 -27.26 -7.47 -49.75
N GLY A 10 -26.98 -8.61 -50.38
CA GLY A 10 -26.06 -9.62 -49.83
C GLY A 10 -24.65 -9.09 -49.60
N ALA A 11 -24.12 -8.30 -50.55
CA ALA A 11 -22.79 -7.69 -50.47
C ALA A 11 -22.71 -6.63 -49.37
N THR A 12 -23.74 -5.79 -49.21
CA THR A 12 -23.78 -4.75 -48.17
C THR A 12 -23.92 -5.35 -46.76
N ILE A 13 -24.75 -6.38 -46.59
CA ILE A 13 -24.85 -7.13 -45.33
C ILE A 13 -23.51 -7.81 -45.01
N GLY A 14 -22.88 -8.47 -46.00
CA GLY A 14 -21.59 -9.12 -45.85
C GLY A 14 -20.47 -8.14 -45.47
N ALA A 15 -20.40 -6.98 -46.12
CA ALA A 15 -19.42 -5.94 -45.80
C ALA A 15 -19.64 -5.35 -44.39
N SER A 16 -20.88 -5.09 -44.01
CA SER A 16 -21.23 -4.57 -42.68
C SER A 16 -20.88 -5.56 -41.56
N ALA A 17 -21.14 -6.85 -41.80
CA ALA A 17 -20.77 -7.92 -40.87
C ALA A 17 -19.24 -8.06 -40.74
N ALA A 18 -18.49 -7.96 -41.84
CA ALA A 18 -17.04 -8.03 -41.84
C ALA A 18 -16.40 -6.86 -41.06
N LEU A 19 -16.87 -5.63 -41.27
CA LEU A 19 -16.39 -4.46 -40.53
C LEU A 19 -16.68 -4.58 -39.02
N THR A 20 -17.88 -5.03 -38.67
CA THR A 20 -18.26 -5.26 -37.27
C THR A 20 -17.37 -6.33 -36.64
N ALA A 21 -17.15 -7.46 -37.33
CA ALA A 21 -16.27 -8.53 -36.87
C ALA A 21 -14.82 -8.06 -36.67
N GLN A 22 -14.29 -7.21 -37.57
CA GLN A 22 -12.95 -6.65 -37.44
C GLN A 22 -12.83 -5.73 -36.22
N ILE A 23 -13.80 -4.83 -36.00
CA ILE A 23 -13.82 -3.93 -34.82
C ILE A 23 -13.86 -4.74 -33.53
N VAL A 24 -14.76 -5.73 -33.47
CA VAL A 24 -14.92 -6.61 -32.30
C VAL A 24 -13.64 -7.42 -32.05
N SER A 25 -13.05 -7.98 -33.10
CA SER A 25 -11.79 -8.74 -33.02
C SER A 25 -10.63 -7.89 -32.50
N HIS A 26 -10.49 -6.66 -33.01
CA HIS A 26 -9.46 -5.74 -32.57
C HIS A 26 -9.65 -5.30 -31.11
N TRP A 27 -10.90 -5.07 -30.69
CA TRP A 27 -11.22 -4.78 -29.29
C TRP A 27 -10.84 -5.95 -28.35
N PHE A 28 -11.20 -7.18 -28.71
CA PHE A 28 -10.82 -8.37 -27.94
C PHE A 28 -9.30 -8.59 -27.92
N THR A 29 -8.62 -8.34 -29.04
CA THR A 29 -7.16 -8.48 -29.14
C THR A 29 -6.46 -7.50 -28.20
N ARG A 30 -6.82 -6.21 -28.25
CA ARG A 30 -6.30 -5.19 -27.34
C ARG A 30 -6.55 -5.54 -25.88
N ARG A 31 -7.74 -6.03 -25.55
CA ARG A 31 -8.07 -6.45 -24.18
C ARG A 31 -7.16 -7.58 -23.72
N ARG A 32 -6.96 -8.60 -24.55
CA ARG A 32 -6.11 -9.77 -24.24
C ARG A 32 -4.64 -9.37 -24.07
N GLU A 33 -4.13 -8.50 -24.93
CA GLU A 33 -2.75 -7.98 -24.83
C GLU A 33 -2.54 -7.20 -23.53
N ASN A 34 -3.49 -6.33 -23.17
CA ASN A 34 -3.44 -5.61 -21.91
C ASN A 34 -3.51 -6.54 -20.70
N GLU A 35 -4.39 -7.55 -20.71
CA GLU A 35 -4.46 -8.55 -19.64
C GLU A 35 -3.15 -9.36 -19.51
N LYS A 36 -2.52 -9.71 -20.64
CA LYS A 36 -1.20 -10.37 -20.67
C LYS A 36 -0.13 -9.46 -20.08
N TYR A 37 -0.08 -8.20 -20.48
CA TYR A 37 0.89 -7.22 -19.98
C TYR A 37 0.77 -7.02 -18.46
N ILE A 38 -0.45 -6.85 -17.93
CA ILE A 38 -0.63 -6.68 -16.48
C ILE A 38 -0.22 -7.97 -15.72
N ARG A 39 -0.48 -9.15 -16.29
CA ARG A 39 -0.02 -10.42 -15.70
C ARG A 39 1.50 -10.51 -15.66
N GLU A 40 2.17 -10.05 -16.71
CA GLU A 40 3.62 -10.00 -16.79
C GLU A 40 4.21 -9.06 -15.72
N ILE A 41 3.66 -7.86 -15.56
CA ILE A 41 4.03 -6.95 -14.46
C ILE A 41 3.91 -7.68 -13.12
N TYR A 42 2.79 -8.38 -12.87
CA TYR A 42 2.62 -9.12 -11.62
C TYR A 42 3.68 -10.20 -11.43
N GLN A 43 3.93 -11.03 -12.44
CA GLN A 43 4.87 -12.14 -12.36
C GLN A 43 6.32 -11.67 -12.19
N LYS A 44 6.70 -10.56 -12.81
CA LYS A 44 8.08 -10.05 -12.81
C LYS A 44 8.36 -9.11 -11.65
N LEU A 45 7.44 -8.17 -11.38
CA LEU A 45 7.67 -7.11 -10.39
C LEU A 45 7.16 -7.45 -8.99
N TYR A 46 5.96 -8.04 -8.87
CA TYR A 46 5.28 -8.15 -7.56
C TYR A 46 5.37 -9.54 -6.92
N ALA A 47 5.08 -10.59 -7.69
CA ALA A 47 5.04 -11.97 -7.18
C ALA A 47 6.35 -12.42 -6.50
N PRO A 48 7.55 -12.06 -7.00
CA PRO A 48 8.80 -12.50 -6.39
C PRO A 48 9.07 -11.89 -5.00
N ILE A 49 8.47 -10.74 -4.68
CA ILE A 49 8.83 -9.94 -3.49
C ILE A 49 7.70 -9.75 -2.49
N ILE A 50 6.44 -10.05 -2.84
CA ILE A 50 5.29 -9.75 -1.96
C ILE A 50 5.40 -10.46 -0.60
N MET A 51 5.84 -11.72 -0.61
CA MET A 51 6.03 -12.49 0.62
C MET A 51 7.23 -11.97 1.42
N ASP A 52 8.30 -11.57 0.74
CA ASP A 52 9.47 -10.98 1.38
C ASP A 52 9.13 -9.63 2.03
N ILE A 53 8.27 -8.81 1.41
CA ILE A 53 7.76 -7.56 2.00
C ILE A 53 6.98 -7.84 3.29
N PHE A 54 6.18 -8.91 3.34
CA PHE A 54 5.48 -9.29 4.56
C PHE A 54 6.47 -9.80 5.62
N ALA A 55 7.36 -10.70 5.23
CA ALA A 55 8.37 -11.28 6.10
C ALA A 55 9.30 -10.22 6.70
N TYR A 56 9.75 -9.24 5.92
CA TYR A 56 10.58 -8.14 6.39
C TYR A 56 9.92 -7.39 7.54
N PHE A 57 8.63 -7.06 7.40
CA PHE A 57 7.87 -6.43 8.48
C PHE A 57 7.83 -7.32 9.73
N ASP A 58 7.43 -8.57 9.56
CA ASP A 58 7.24 -9.50 10.68
C ASP A 58 8.55 -9.77 11.42
N ILE A 59 9.66 -9.91 10.70
CA ILE A 59 10.99 -10.15 11.24
C ILE A 59 11.50 -8.91 11.99
N LYS A 60 11.51 -7.73 11.33
CA LYS A 60 12.03 -6.48 11.90
C LYS A 60 11.24 -6.02 13.11
N THR A 61 9.94 -6.32 13.14
CA THR A 61 9.01 -5.92 14.20
C THR A 61 8.57 -7.09 15.08
N ASN A 62 9.31 -8.20 15.13
CA ASN A 62 8.97 -9.27 16.07
C ASN A 62 9.32 -8.83 17.51
N TYR A 63 8.39 -8.97 18.47
CA TYR A 63 8.63 -8.66 19.88
C TYR A 63 9.70 -9.55 20.53
N ARG A 64 9.76 -10.82 20.14
CA ARG A 64 10.65 -11.85 20.69
C ARG A 64 11.66 -12.32 19.65
N ARG A 65 12.38 -11.39 19.01
CA ARG A 65 13.30 -11.72 17.91
C ARG A 65 14.26 -12.86 18.25
N GLY A 66 14.91 -12.80 19.40
CA GLY A 66 15.87 -13.83 19.85
C GLY A 66 15.26 -15.17 20.29
N HIS A 67 13.96 -15.40 20.08
CA HIS A 67 13.28 -16.66 20.39
C HIS A 67 12.42 -17.15 19.23
N ASP A 68 11.68 -16.24 18.58
CA ASP A 68 10.70 -16.59 17.54
C ASP A 68 11.29 -16.54 16.12
N ILE A 69 12.42 -15.85 15.94
CA ILE A 69 13.13 -15.75 14.66
C ILE A 69 14.37 -16.63 14.74
N LYS A 70 14.65 -17.38 13.68
CA LYS A 70 15.87 -18.19 13.61
C LYS A 70 17.11 -17.29 13.56
N ASP A 71 18.18 -17.71 14.22
CA ASP A 71 19.41 -16.92 14.36
C ASP A 71 20.11 -16.61 13.02
N ASP A 72 19.85 -17.40 11.97
CA ASP A 72 20.42 -17.24 10.63
C ASP A 72 19.63 -16.26 9.75
N VAL A 73 18.49 -15.74 10.21
CA VAL A 73 17.64 -14.85 9.41
C VAL A 73 18.21 -13.43 9.42
N ASN A 74 18.74 -13.02 8.27
CA ASN A 74 19.23 -11.67 8.04
C ASN A 74 18.16 -10.78 7.38
N GLU A 75 17.69 -9.79 8.12
CA GLU A 75 16.67 -8.84 7.66
C GLU A 75 17.15 -7.95 6.50
N ASP A 76 18.43 -7.61 6.48
CA ASP A 76 19.02 -6.78 5.43
C ASP A 76 19.13 -7.56 4.12
N GLU A 77 19.35 -8.89 4.18
CA GLU A 77 19.31 -9.73 2.99
C GLU A 77 17.92 -9.78 2.36
N ILE A 78 16.86 -9.92 3.17
CA ILE A 78 15.47 -9.89 2.69
C ILE A 78 15.16 -8.52 2.07
N LYS A 79 15.55 -7.44 2.77
CA LYS A 79 15.40 -6.07 2.28
C LYS A 79 16.10 -5.86 0.93
N ASN A 80 17.36 -6.25 0.84
CA ASN A 80 18.18 -6.09 -0.37
C ASN A 80 17.60 -6.91 -1.52
N LYS A 81 17.16 -8.15 -1.27
CA LYS A 81 16.45 -8.98 -2.26
C LYS A 81 15.21 -8.27 -2.83
N ILE A 82 14.43 -7.61 -1.99
CA ILE A 82 13.25 -6.84 -2.44
C ILE A 82 13.69 -5.68 -3.34
N ILE A 83 14.64 -4.86 -2.86
CA ILE A 83 15.11 -3.66 -3.57
C ILE A 83 15.76 -4.03 -4.90
N ASP A 84 16.57 -5.09 -4.93
CA ASP A 84 17.26 -5.56 -6.14
C ASP A 84 16.27 -6.12 -7.16
N ASN A 85 15.27 -6.88 -6.73
CA ASN A 85 14.22 -7.32 -7.65
C ASN A 85 13.44 -6.14 -8.25
N ILE A 86 13.15 -5.09 -7.47
CA ILE A 86 12.53 -3.87 -8.00
C ILE A 86 13.47 -3.21 -9.02
N GLY A 87 14.75 -3.05 -8.69
CA GLY A 87 15.78 -2.48 -9.57
C GLY A 87 15.92 -3.21 -10.90
N ASN A 88 15.93 -4.53 -10.88
CA ASN A 88 16.03 -5.38 -12.07
C ASN A 88 14.75 -5.38 -12.94
N ASN A 89 13.63 -4.86 -12.42
CA ASN A 89 12.33 -4.88 -13.07
C ASN A 89 11.71 -3.48 -13.21
N LEU A 90 12.52 -2.41 -13.17
CA LEU A 90 12.05 -1.02 -13.27
C LEU A 90 11.29 -0.71 -14.57
N MET A 91 11.49 -1.47 -15.65
CA MET A 91 10.71 -1.33 -16.88
C MET A 91 9.20 -1.58 -16.69
N TYR A 92 8.84 -2.34 -15.66
CA TYR A 92 7.45 -2.59 -15.28
C TYR A 92 6.95 -1.64 -14.17
N ALA A 93 7.84 -0.82 -13.60
CA ALA A 93 7.52 0.09 -12.51
C ALA A 93 6.83 1.34 -13.04
N ASN A 94 5.81 1.79 -12.32
CA ASN A 94 5.17 3.07 -12.62
C ASN A 94 6.00 4.25 -12.05
N PRO A 95 5.68 5.51 -12.42
CA PRO A 95 6.41 6.68 -11.94
C PRO A 95 6.47 6.83 -10.41
N ARG A 96 5.46 6.35 -9.68
CA ARG A 96 5.46 6.41 -8.20
C ARG A 96 6.50 5.47 -7.62
N ILE A 97 6.55 4.22 -8.10
CA ILE A 97 7.57 3.24 -7.69
C ILE A 97 8.96 3.76 -8.05
N LEU A 98 9.14 4.28 -9.27
CA LEU A 98 10.41 4.85 -9.71
C LEU A 98 10.91 5.98 -8.78
N ASN A 99 10.03 6.88 -8.37
CA ASN A 99 10.40 7.99 -7.49
C ASN A 99 10.81 7.53 -6.07
N TYR A 100 10.10 6.56 -5.49
CA TYR A 100 10.46 6.01 -4.18
C TYR A 100 11.70 5.11 -4.24
N TYR A 101 11.87 4.37 -5.34
CA TYR A 101 13.09 3.60 -5.59
C TYR A 101 14.30 4.52 -5.70
N TYR A 102 14.20 5.58 -6.48
CA TYR A 102 15.25 6.60 -6.59
C TYR A 102 15.58 7.22 -5.23
N SER A 103 14.56 7.61 -4.46
CA SER A 103 14.76 8.12 -3.09
C SER A 103 15.48 7.12 -2.18
N THR A 104 15.16 5.83 -2.31
CA THR A 104 15.81 4.76 -1.54
C THR A 104 17.27 4.60 -1.95
N LYS A 105 17.55 4.55 -3.27
CA LYS A 105 18.91 4.44 -3.82
C LYS A 105 19.76 5.67 -3.57
N LYS A 106 19.16 6.85 -3.40
CA LYS A 106 19.89 8.07 -3.05
C LYS A 106 20.66 7.89 -1.74
N ASN A 107 20.15 7.12 -0.79
CA ASN A 107 20.82 6.87 0.49
C ASN A 107 22.12 6.06 0.33
N ASP A 108 22.29 5.32 -0.78
CA ASP A 108 23.54 4.59 -1.06
C ASP A 108 24.69 5.56 -1.41
N TYR A 109 24.37 6.79 -1.84
CA TYR A 109 25.34 7.78 -2.33
C TYR A 109 25.49 9.01 -1.44
N TYR A 110 24.49 9.29 -0.60
CA TYR A 110 24.48 10.45 0.29
C TYR A 110 24.43 9.97 1.73
N GLU A 111 25.42 10.38 2.53
CA GLU A 111 25.35 10.22 3.99
C GLU A 111 24.21 11.08 4.52
N ASP A 112 23.16 10.42 5.00
CA ASP A 112 22.10 11.07 5.72
C ASP A 112 22.47 11.07 7.21
N PHE A 113 22.84 12.22 7.77
CA PHE A 113 23.11 12.37 9.21
C PHE A 113 21.84 12.21 10.07
N SER A 114 20.71 11.84 9.45
CA SER A 114 19.47 11.52 10.13
C SER A 114 19.18 10.01 10.06
N ASP A 115 19.26 9.36 11.22
CA ASP A 115 19.01 7.92 11.42
C ASP A 115 17.63 7.43 10.93
N GLY A 116 16.69 8.34 10.66
CA GLY A 116 15.32 8.03 10.26
C GLY A 116 15.01 8.14 8.76
N LEU A 117 15.74 8.94 7.97
CA LEU A 117 15.32 9.22 6.59
C LEU A 117 15.57 8.06 5.63
N SER A 118 16.65 7.30 5.85
CA SER A 118 16.95 6.10 5.06
C SER A 118 15.83 5.06 5.18
N HIS A 119 15.50 4.68 6.41
CA HIS A 119 14.39 3.78 6.71
C HIS A 119 13.03 4.31 6.22
N LEU A 120 12.80 5.62 6.28
CA LEU A 120 11.55 6.21 5.81
C LEU A 120 11.34 5.97 4.31
N SER A 121 12.41 6.13 3.52
CA SER A 121 12.35 5.91 2.07
C SER A 121 12.06 4.44 1.72
N GLU A 122 12.67 3.50 2.43
CA GLU A 122 12.45 2.05 2.28
C GLU A 122 11.00 1.68 2.59
N LEU A 123 10.47 2.13 3.74
CA LEU A 123 9.09 1.86 4.15
C LEU A 123 8.08 2.42 3.15
N ASN A 124 8.34 3.62 2.61
CA ASN A 124 7.48 4.22 1.59
C ASN A 124 7.54 3.48 0.26
N LEU A 125 8.70 2.93 -0.12
CA LEU A 125 8.83 2.06 -1.30
C LEU A 125 7.99 0.79 -1.12
N PHE A 126 8.08 0.11 0.02
CA PHE A 126 7.28 -1.10 0.26
C PHE A 126 5.79 -0.78 0.29
N LEU A 127 5.40 0.33 0.91
CA LEU A 127 4.02 0.78 0.93
C LEU A 127 3.48 1.07 -0.49
N VAL A 128 4.27 1.75 -1.34
CA VAL A 128 3.84 2.07 -2.71
C VAL A 128 3.70 0.82 -3.56
N ILE A 129 4.59 -0.18 -3.39
CA ILE A 129 4.50 -1.48 -4.05
C ILE A 129 3.18 -2.17 -3.69
N LEU A 130 2.83 -2.23 -2.40
CA LEU A 130 1.56 -2.82 -1.94
C LEU A 130 0.33 -2.05 -2.45
N ASP A 131 0.44 -0.73 -2.58
CA ASP A 131 -0.60 0.12 -3.17
C ASP A 131 -0.86 -0.20 -4.63
N GLU A 132 0.19 -0.26 -5.44
CA GLU A 132 0.10 -0.54 -6.87
C GLU A 132 -0.32 -1.99 -7.13
N LEU A 133 0.21 -2.95 -6.36
CA LEU A 133 -0.24 -4.33 -6.39
C LEU A 133 -1.76 -4.43 -6.18
N THR A 134 -2.30 -3.71 -5.18
CA THR A 134 -3.75 -3.70 -4.92
C THR A 134 -4.55 -3.19 -6.13
N GLN A 135 -4.02 -2.19 -6.84
CA GLN A 135 -4.68 -1.61 -8.03
C GLN A 135 -4.67 -2.60 -9.20
N HIS A 136 -3.54 -3.25 -9.47
CA HIS A 136 -3.42 -4.25 -10.53
C HIS A 136 -4.23 -5.53 -10.22
N ALA A 137 -4.20 -6.01 -8.97
CA ALA A 137 -4.93 -7.20 -8.55
C ALA A 137 -6.46 -7.05 -8.68
N ARG A 138 -7.01 -5.84 -8.51
CA ARG A 138 -8.43 -5.57 -8.74
C ARG A 138 -8.85 -5.80 -10.19
N LYS A 139 -7.98 -5.43 -11.15
CA LYS A 139 -8.26 -5.58 -12.58
C LYS A 139 -8.24 -7.04 -13.02
N MET A 140 -7.35 -7.84 -12.42
CA MET A 140 -7.10 -9.22 -12.85
C MET A 140 -7.80 -10.30 -12.01
N LYS A 141 -8.47 -9.92 -10.91
CA LYS A 141 -9.09 -10.85 -9.93
C LYS A 141 -8.11 -11.94 -9.42
N LEU A 142 -6.80 -11.64 -9.35
CA LEU A 142 -5.76 -12.63 -9.01
C LEU A 142 -5.85 -13.17 -7.59
N PHE A 143 -6.39 -12.38 -6.66
CA PHE A 143 -6.33 -12.71 -5.23
C PHE A 143 -7.69 -13.09 -4.69
N ASP A 144 -7.70 -14.12 -3.85
CA ASP A 144 -8.83 -14.45 -3.00
C ASP A 144 -9.09 -13.36 -1.95
N SER A 145 -10.14 -13.52 -1.17
CA SER A 145 -10.50 -12.55 -0.13
C SER A 145 -9.50 -12.54 1.04
N THR A 146 -8.82 -13.66 1.29
CA THR A 146 -7.85 -13.84 2.38
C THR A 146 -6.58 -13.04 2.10
N PHE A 147 -5.94 -13.27 0.96
CA PHE A 147 -4.73 -12.58 0.56
C PHE A 147 -4.95 -11.07 0.38
N LYS A 148 -6.13 -10.66 -0.07
CA LYS A 148 -6.51 -9.24 -0.12
C LYS A 148 -6.54 -8.60 1.27
N LYS A 149 -7.08 -9.29 2.28
CA LYS A 149 -7.08 -8.80 3.66
C LYS A 149 -5.65 -8.67 4.17
N GLU A 150 -4.78 -9.61 3.81
CA GLU A 150 -3.39 -9.61 4.25
C GLU A 150 -2.59 -8.47 3.63
N ILE A 151 -2.75 -8.20 2.33
CA ILE A 151 -2.18 -6.99 1.71
C ILE A 151 -2.65 -5.73 2.44
N ILE A 152 -3.94 -5.62 2.78
CA ILE A 152 -4.46 -4.44 3.49
C ILE A 152 -3.86 -4.33 4.90
N LYS A 153 -3.76 -5.44 5.64
CA LYS A 153 -3.12 -5.51 6.96
C LYS A 153 -1.71 -4.95 6.88
N TYR A 154 -0.85 -5.48 6.01
CA TYR A 154 0.53 -5.00 5.87
C TYR A 154 0.60 -3.55 5.39
N LYS A 155 -0.29 -3.11 4.50
CA LYS A 155 -0.36 -1.68 4.13
C LYS A 155 -0.62 -0.77 5.32
N VAL A 156 -1.49 -1.15 6.24
CA VAL A 156 -1.76 -0.38 7.45
C VAL A 156 -0.58 -0.43 8.40
N LEU A 157 0.05 -1.59 8.56
CA LEU A 157 1.23 -1.77 9.41
C LEU A 157 2.44 -0.94 8.92
N TYR A 158 2.76 -0.99 7.63
CA TYR A 158 3.79 -0.13 7.03
C TYR A 158 3.46 1.35 7.18
N LEU A 159 2.20 1.71 6.96
CA LEU A 159 1.76 3.09 7.12
C LEU A 159 1.89 3.58 8.58
N LEU A 160 1.57 2.73 9.57
CA LEU A 160 1.78 3.01 10.99
C LEU A 160 3.28 3.16 11.30
N TRP A 161 4.11 2.30 10.74
CA TRP A 161 5.55 2.38 10.94
C TRP A 161 6.14 3.68 10.39
N THR A 162 5.76 4.05 9.16
CA THR A 162 6.09 5.35 8.55
C THR A 162 5.61 6.50 9.43
N ALA A 163 4.42 6.41 10.02
CA ALA A 163 3.88 7.43 10.92
C ALA A 163 4.72 7.55 12.21
N SER A 164 5.04 6.42 12.83
CA SER A 164 5.83 6.36 14.06
C SER A 164 7.24 6.87 13.83
N LEU A 165 7.87 6.53 12.71
CA LEU A 165 9.20 7.02 12.37
C LEU A 165 9.22 8.54 12.18
N ASN A 166 8.23 9.09 11.45
CA ASN A 166 8.06 10.53 11.31
C ASN A 166 7.76 11.25 12.64
N TYR A 167 7.11 10.56 13.58
CA TYR A 167 6.74 11.11 14.87
C TYR A 167 7.92 11.14 15.84
N TYR A 168 8.57 10.00 16.06
CA TYR A 168 9.68 9.86 17.00
C TYR A 168 10.99 10.42 16.44
N ASN A 169 11.13 10.52 15.11
CA ASN A 169 12.38 10.84 14.42
C ASN A 169 13.56 9.97 14.91
N ASN A 170 13.24 8.73 15.29
CA ASN A 170 14.16 7.77 15.88
C ASN A 170 13.71 6.37 15.46
N SER A 171 14.59 5.66 14.76
CA SER A 171 14.32 4.34 14.20
C SER A 171 13.99 3.32 15.29
N ASN A 172 14.79 3.28 16.36
CA ASN A 172 14.65 2.36 17.48
C ASN A 172 13.31 2.51 18.22
N LEU A 173 12.88 3.74 18.53
CA LEU A 173 11.59 3.97 19.17
C LEU A 173 10.43 3.56 18.26
N ALA A 174 10.53 3.84 16.96
CA ALA A 174 9.53 3.39 15.99
C ALA A 174 9.48 1.85 15.90
N PHE A 175 10.63 1.17 15.92
CA PHE A 175 10.70 -0.30 15.92
C PHE A 175 10.10 -0.90 17.19
N GLN A 176 10.49 -0.42 18.38
CA GLN A 176 9.92 -0.86 19.66
C GLN A 176 8.41 -0.66 19.72
N PHE A 177 7.92 0.44 19.13
CA PHE A 177 6.49 0.64 19.00
C PHE A 177 5.86 -0.42 18.09
N MET A 178 6.39 -0.60 16.88
CA MET A 178 5.86 -1.57 15.92
C MET A 178 6.00 -3.02 16.40
N SER A 179 6.92 -3.33 17.31
CA SER A 179 7.04 -4.67 17.88
C SER A 179 5.84 -5.09 18.71
N HIS A 180 5.02 -4.13 19.10
CA HIS A 180 3.79 -4.32 19.85
C HIS A 180 2.54 -4.32 18.95
N ASN A 181 2.70 -4.57 17.64
CA ASN A 181 1.60 -4.58 16.68
C ASN A 181 0.48 -5.58 16.99
N PHE A 182 0.74 -6.60 17.82
CA PHE A 182 -0.25 -7.55 18.29
C PHE A 182 -1.32 -6.94 19.21
N TYR A 183 -1.07 -5.76 19.80
CA TYR A 183 -2.07 -5.00 20.54
C TYR A 183 -3.01 -4.19 19.66
N PHE A 184 -2.74 -4.06 18.35
CA PHE A 184 -3.59 -3.28 17.47
C PHE A 184 -4.91 -4.01 17.20
N ASP A 185 -6.04 -3.29 17.30
CA ASP A 185 -7.38 -3.85 17.08
C ASP A 185 -7.48 -4.47 15.67
N LYS A 186 -7.88 -5.74 15.57
CA LYS A 186 -8.13 -6.46 14.30
C LYS A 186 -8.89 -5.64 13.23
N ASN A 187 -9.72 -4.69 13.65
CA ASN A 187 -10.41 -3.73 12.79
C ASN A 187 -9.49 -2.80 11.97
N TYR A 188 -8.22 -2.61 12.32
CA TYR A 188 -7.27 -1.78 11.57
C TYR A 188 -7.03 -2.29 10.15
N SER A 189 -7.19 -3.61 9.92
CA SER A 189 -6.97 -4.27 8.61
C SER A 189 -8.07 -4.01 7.57
N LYS A 190 -8.89 -2.96 7.76
CA LYS A 190 -9.95 -2.56 6.82
C LYS A 190 -9.40 -1.59 5.77
N GLN A 191 -9.74 -1.81 4.51
CA GLN A 191 -9.35 -0.93 3.38
C GLN A 191 -9.70 0.55 3.60
N LYS A 192 -10.79 0.82 4.33
CA LYS A 192 -11.25 2.17 4.67
C LYS A 192 -10.35 2.86 5.69
N VAL A 193 -9.87 2.11 6.70
CA VAL A 193 -8.92 2.61 7.70
C VAL A 193 -7.64 3.02 7.00
N TYR A 194 -7.09 2.15 6.15
CA TYR A 194 -5.93 2.46 5.30
C TYR A 194 -6.09 3.78 4.53
N LYS A 195 -7.16 3.91 3.71
CA LYS A 195 -7.36 5.11 2.87
C LYS A 195 -7.37 6.39 3.69
N ARG A 196 -7.99 6.37 4.88
CA ARG A 196 -8.09 7.54 5.74
C ARG A 196 -6.78 7.88 6.41
N MET A 197 -6.09 6.89 6.96
CA MET A 197 -4.77 7.09 7.55
C MET A 197 -3.78 7.60 6.49
N ASN A 198 -3.83 7.05 5.28
CA ASN A 198 -2.97 7.48 4.17
C ASN A 198 -3.25 8.95 3.81
N ASN A 199 -4.52 9.31 3.64
CA ASN A 199 -4.91 10.70 3.39
C ASN A 199 -4.55 11.65 4.54
N LEU A 200 -4.51 11.15 5.77
CA LEU A 200 -4.08 11.92 6.92
C LEU A 200 -2.56 12.14 6.85
N LEU A 201 -1.76 11.08 6.78
CA LEU A 201 -0.29 11.14 6.76
C LEU A 201 0.30 12.05 5.68
N TYR A 202 -0.25 11.99 4.46
CA TYR A 202 0.23 12.82 3.35
C TYR A 202 -0.36 14.25 3.34
N ARG A 203 -1.24 14.61 4.28
CA ARG A 203 -1.59 16.01 4.54
C ARG A 203 -0.56 16.59 5.51
N THR A 204 0.09 17.68 5.12
CA THR A 204 1.07 18.46 5.92
C THR A 204 0.65 18.74 7.37
N ARG A 205 -0.65 18.73 7.67
CA ARG A 205 -1.22 18.90 9.01
C ARG A 205 -1.27 17.64 9.87
N PHE A 206 -0.79 16.47 9.43
CA PHE A 206 -0.86 15.26 10.26
C PHE A 206 0.07 15.33 11.46
N LYS A 207 1.30 15.81 11.26
CA LYS A 207 2.23 16.09 12.36
C LYS A 207 1.58 17.06 13.35
N ASP A 208 0.96 18.14 12.87
CA ASP A 208 0.25 19.10 13.71
C ASP A 208 -1.02 18.55 14.35
N LYS A 209 -1.71 17.60 13.70
CA LYS A 209 -2.95 17.02 14.19
C LYS A 209 -2.67 15.95 15.22
N LEU A 210 -1.68 15.10 14.97
CA LEU A 210 -1.08 14.22 15.97
C LEU A 210 -0.60 15.06 17.15
N HIS A 211 0.25 16.07 16.91
CA HIS A 211 0.75 16.97 17.95
C HIS A 211 -0.36 17.69 18.73
N ARG A 212 -1.44 18.15 18.06
CA ARG A 212 -2.61 18.74 18.75
C ARG A 212 -3.43 17.73 19.54
N LEU A 213 -3.60 16.50 19.04
CA LEU A 213 -4.26 15.42 19.77
C LEU A 213 -3.41 15.02 20.99
N PHE A 214 -2.08 14.97 20.84
CA PHE A 214 -1.12 14.78 21.92
C PHE A 214 -1.23 15.87 22.97
N LYS A 215 -1.12 17.16 22.58
CA LYS A 215 -1.21 18.30 23.51
C LYS A 215 -2.56 18.37 24.25
N ARG A 216 -3.65 17.87 23.66
CA ARG A 216 -4.99 17.83 24.30
C ARG A 216 -5.13 16.70 25.32
N ASN A 217 -4.56 15.53 25.05
CA ASN A 217 -4.75 14.33 25.87
C ASN A 217 -3.68 14.17 26.96
N THR A 218 -2.49 14.75 26.77
CA THR A 218 -1.46 14.83 27.80
C THR A 218 -1.38 16.26 28.29
N LYS A 219 -1.81 16.56 29.53
CA LYS A 219 -1.56 17.86 30.21
C LYS A 219 -0.06 18.03 30.53
N ARG A 220 0.83 17.88 29.56
CA ARG A 220 2.28 17.96 29.75
C ARG A 220 2.81 19.26 29.17
N ASP A 221 3.48 20.00 30.04
CA ASP A 221 4.33 21.14 29.68
C ASP A 221 5.51 20.68 28.82
N SER A 222 6.00 21.64 28.04
CA SER A 222 6.89 21.57 26.87
C SER A 222 8.23 20.79 26.93
N ASN A 223 8.47 19.90 27.90
CA ASN A 223 9.65 19.05 27.92
C ASN A 223 9.40 17.74 27.15
N TYR A 224 10.24 17.52 26.15
CA TYR A 224 10.18 16.49 25.10
C TYR A 224 10.41 15.07 25.66
N ASN A 225 9.52 14.58 26.53
CA ASN A 225 9.52 13.17 26.91
C ASN A 225 8.75 12.36 25.87
N PRO A 226 9.35 11.31 25.27
CA PRO A 226 8.65 10.44 24.34
C PRO A 226 7.44 9.81 25.05
N ILE A 227 6.32 9.80 24.33
CA ILE A 227 5.03 9.30 24.78
C ILE A 227 5.15 7.82 25.13
N SER A 228 4.53 7.40 26.23
CA SER A 228 4.56 6.00 26.64
C SER A 228 3.86 5.14 25.59
N LYS A 229 4.24 3.86 25.53
CA LYS A 229 3.64 2.87 24.62
C LYS A 229 2.11 2.85 24.74
N GLU A 230 1.61 2.91 25.98
CA GLU A 230 0.20 2.89 26.33
C GLU A 230 -0.52 4.14 25.80
N GLU A 231 0.09 5.31 25.97
CA GLU A 231 -0.46 6.59 25.50
C GLU A 231 -0.56 6.66 23.96
N PHE A 232 0.41 6.07 23.23
CA PHE A 232 0.35 6.02 21.77
C PHE A 232 -0.66 4.96 21.26
N ILE A 233 -0.79 3.82 21.94
CA ILE A 233 -1.83 2.82 21.64
C ILE A 233 -3.22 3.43 21.87
N ASP A 234 -3.43 4.13 22.98
CA ASP A 234 -4.69 4.82 23.26
C ASP A 234 -4.97 5.91 22.23
N LEU A 235 -3.94 6.62 21.76
CA LEU A 235 -4.08 7.57 20.67
C LEU A 235 -4.47 6.89 19.36
N LEU A 236 -3.80 5.81 18.97
CA LEU A 236 -4.16 5.07 17.76
C LEU A 236 -5.59 4.55 17.85
N ASN A 237 -5.96 3.98 18.99
CA ASN A 237 -7.32 3.52 19.26
C ASN A 237 -8.31 4.69 19.21
N HIS A 238 -7.95 5.87 19.73
CA HIS A 238 -8.77 7.07 19.65
C HIS A 238 -8.91 7.58 18.22
N VAL A 239 -7.83 7.61 17.44
CA VAL A 239 -7.84 7.99 16.01
C VAL A 239 -8.70 7.00 15.22
N ILE A 240 -8.56 5.70 15.47
CA ILE A 240 -9.37 4.64 14.85
C ILE A 240 -10.85 4.80 15.26
N LYS A 241 -11.15 5.04 16.54
CA LYS A 241 -12.52 5.26 17.04
C LYS A 241 -13.14 6.55 16.49
N GLU A 242 -12.42 7.66 16.44
CA GLU A 242 -12.90 8.90 15.79
C GLU A 242 -13.20 8.67 14.30
N ILE A 243 -12.36 7.86 13.64
CA ILE A 243 -12.56 7.47 12.24
C ILE A 243 -13.84 6.63 12.10
N GLU A 244 -14.10 5.70 13.02
CA GLU A 244 -15.31 4.86 13.01
C GLU A 244 -16.58 5.66 13.37
N TYR A 245 -16.54 6.49 14.40
CA TYR A 245 -17.66 7.32 14.85
C TYR A 245 -18.12 8.32 13.78
N LYS A 246 -17.18 9.00 13.10
CA LYS A 246 -17.52 9.90 11.98
C LYS A 246 -18.22 9.17 10.83
N ASN A 247 -17.99 7.86 10.64
CA ASN A 247 -18.71 7.09 9.62
C ASN A 247 -20.16 6.81 10.01
N GLU A 248 -20.38 6.52 11.28
CA GLU A 248 -21.70 6.17 11.79
C GLU A 248 -22.63 7.38 11.67
N ILE A 249 -22.15 8.56 12.06
CA ILE A 249 -22.85 9.83 11.84
C ILE A 249 -23.12 10.07 10.35
N GLN A 250 -22.14 9.87 9.47
CA GLN A 250 -22.32 10.09 8.03
C GLN A 250 -23.34 9.12 7.40
N ARG A 251 -23.40 7.87 7.91
CA ARG A 251 -24.40 6.88 7.49
C ARG A 251 -25.80 7.22 7.99
N VAL A 252 -25.91 7.65 9.25
CA VAL A 252 -27.18 8.10 9.83
C VAL A 252 -27.70 9.33 9.09
N ILE A 253 -26.84 10.31 8.78
CA ILE A 253 -27.23 11.48 8.00
C ILE A 253 -27.73 11.07 6.60
N VAL A 254 -27.01 10.20 5.89
CA VAL A 254 -27.45 9.72 4.55
C VAL A 254 -28.75 8.91 4.63
N ALA A 255 -28.93 8.09 5.67
CA ALA A 255 -30.16 7.33 5.89
C ALA A 255 -31.36 8.20 6.27
N LEU A 256 -31.12 9.37 6.88
CA LEU A 256 -32.12 10.40 7.16
C LEU A 256 -32.36 11.36 5.97
N SER A 257 -31.58 11.22 4.89
CA SER A 257 -31.66 12.05 3.68
C SER A 257 -32.34 11.34 2.50
N VAL A 258 -32.86 10.13 2.70
CA VAL A 258 -33.62 9.30 1.74
C VAL A 258 -35.02 9.12 2.27
#